data_AF-A0A8K0P2S5-F1
#
_entry.id   AF-A0A8K0P2S5-F1
#
_cell.length_a   1.000
_cell.length_b   1.000
_cell.length_c   1.000
_cell.angle_alpha   90.00
_cell.angle_beta   90.00
_cell.angle_gamma   90.00
#
_symmetry.space_group_name_H-M   'P 1'
#
loop_
_entity.id
_entity.type
_entity.pdbx_description
1 polymer ?
#
loop_
_entity_poly.entity_id
_entity_poly.type
_entity_poly.pdbx_seq_one_letter_code
_entity_poly.pdbx_strand_id
1 'polypeptide(L)'
;MLSQSDDEDEEFQEAKWLGKDGIIFMIDATKPMFSEDEIGESAFRMCLKGCDAAMQHKIMFSSSDLMSIVLFGTEASKNDNNLNHITVLQELQRPDASTFKQLRKIHESKNYDHLDSKCGSNEDYLFADLLWLGHLMFGKITSKLATSRIILLTCSEILGKNDPQSKRQAVTRAKDLRGDSITFEVIPCSVDYQSSDFLKTLMNIVEGSSGTWSLPASHCISSVADIPKVIEKIAASKDQRSRCLGHIPFKIGEGLKINVEVYNLV
;
A
#
# COMPACT_ATOMS: atom_id res chain seq x y z
N MET A 1 49.24 -10.88 -28.85
CA MET A 1 48.28 -9.80 -29.12
C MET A 1 47.07 -10.04 -28.25
N LEU A 2 46.81 -9.10 -27.36
CA LEU A 2 45.60 -8.95 -26.56
C LEU A 2 44.48 -8.32 -27.43
N SER A 3 43.25 -8.80 -27.27
CA SER A 3 41.95 -8.09 -27.43
C SER A 3 40.85 -9.17 -27.29
N GLN A 4 40.29 -9.50 -26.12
CA GLN A 4 39.37 -8.71 -25.28
C GLN A 4 38.25 -7.99 -26.07
N SER A 5 37.05 -8.56 -25.95
CA SER A 5 35.78 -7.84 -25.75
C SER A 5 34.78 -8.85 -25.18
N ASP A 6 35.03 -9.28 -23.95
CA ASP A 6 33.99 -9.80 -23.06
C ASP A 6 33.17 -8.59 -22.61
N ASP A 7 32.09 -8.28 -23.34
CA ASP A 7 31.04 -7.34 -22.90
C ASP A 7 30.11 -8.05 -21.89
N GLU A 8 30.69 -8.57 -20.81
CA GLU A 8 29.98 -9.06 -19.61
C GLU A 8 30.34 -8.18 -18.40
N ASP A 9 30.33 -6.86 -18.58
CA ASP A 9 30.48 -5.93 -17.48
C ASP A 9 29.12 -5.48 -16.93
N GLU A 10 28.82 -6.09 -15.77
CA GLU A 10 28.29 -5.38 -14.61
C GLU A 10 26.81 -4.96 -14.66
N GLU A 11 25.93 -5.91 -14.99
CA GLU A 11 24.64 -5.95 -14.26
C GLU A 11 24.99 -6.33 -12.82
N PHE A 12 25.25 -5.29 -12.02
CA PHE A 12 25.44 -5.31 -10.57
C PHE A 12 24.62 -6.47 -10.01
N GLN A 13 25.27 -7.41 -9.32
CA GLN A 13 24.56 -8.44 -8.58
C GLN A 13 23.73 -7.79 -7.48
N GLU A 14 22.60 -7.17 -7.86
CA GLU A 14 21.51 -6.80 -6.99
C GLU A 14 20.98 -8.11 -6.43
N ALA A 15 21.62 -8.53 -5.35
CA ALA A 15 21.07 -9.30 -4.27
C ALA A 15 20.00 -10.29 -4.72
N LYS A 16 20.48 -11.40 -5.32
CA LYS A 16 19.71 -12.59 -5.72
C LYS A 16 18.92 -13.27 -4.57
N TRP A 17 18.88 -12.63 -3.40
CA TRP A 17 18.26 -13.03 -2.14
C TRP A 17 17.17 -12.05 -1.66
N LEU A 18 16.86 -10.97 -2.41
CA LEU A 18 15.83 -10.01 -2.04
C LEU A 18 14.55 -10.31 -2.80
N GLY A 19 13.49 -10.71 -2.09
CA GLY A 19 12.20 -10.91 -2.72
C GLY A 19 11.48 -9.57 -2.97
N LYS A 20 10.78 -9.49 -4.10
CA LYS A 20 10.05 -8.29 -4.55
C LYS A 20 8.88 -7.98 -3.65
N ASP A 21 8.69 -6.72 -3.27
CA ASP A 21 7.48 -6.27 -2.60
C ASP A 21 6.44 -5.78 -3.62
N GLY A 22 5.18 -6.12 -3.40
CA GLY A 22 4.04 -5.52 -4.10
C GLY A 22 3.17 -4.74 -3.13
N ILE A 23 2.93 -3.47 -3.43
CA ILE A 23 2.16 -2.55 -2.59
C ILE A 23 1.03 -1.91 -3.41
N ILE A 24 -0.20 -2.00 -2.91
CA ILE A 24 -1.35 -1.28 -3.45
C ILE A 24 -1.78 -0.22 -2.44
N PHE A 25 -1.63 1.05 -2.79
CA PHE A 25 -2.21 2.16 -2.04
C PHE A 25 -3.66 2.38 -2.49
N MET A 26 -4.59 2.23 -1.56
CA MET A 26 -6.01 2.53 -1.75
C MET A 26 -6.34 3.83 -1.03
N ILE A 27 -6.52 4.90 -1.79
CA ILE A 27 -6.75 6.26 -1.28
C ILE A 27 -8.23 6.58 -1.30
N ASP A 28 -8.75 6.96 -0.14
CA ASP A 28 -10.09 7.51 -0.01
C ASP A 28 -10.18 8.84 -0.74
N ALA A 29 -11.10 8.94 -1.68
CA ALA A 29 -11.41 10.15 -2.43
C ALA A 29 -12.85 10.64 -2.14
N THR A 30 -13.42 10.31 -0.98
CA THR A 30 -14.68 10.88 -0.49
C THR A 30 -14.48 12.30 0.07
N LYS A 31 -15.58 13.02 0.28
CA LYS A 31 -15.58 14.45 0.70
C LYS A 31 -14.71 14.75 1.93
N PRO A 32 -14.72 13.93 3.00
CA PRO A 32 -13.93 14.22 4.20
C PRO A 32 -12.42 14.30 3.95
N MET A 33 -11.91 13.68 2.89
CA MET A 33 -10.48 13.73 2.55
C MET A 33 -10.04 15.08 1.94
N PHE A 34 -10.98 15.92 1.54
CA PHE A 34 -10.72 17.22 0.91
C PHE A 34 -10.86 18.40 1.86
N SER A 35 -11.13 18.18 3.15
CA SER A 35 -11.04 19.25 4.14
C SER A 35 -9.60 19.74 4.25
N GLU A 36 -9.43 21.06 4.13
CA GLU A 36 -8.13 21.70 4.27
C GLU A 36 -7.81 21.88 5.76
N ASP A 37 -6.56 21.59 6.13
CA ASP A 37 -6.01 21.90 7.44
C ASP A 37 -5.63 23.38 7.57
N GLU A 38 -5.06 23.76 8.73
CA GLU A 38 -4.61 25.14 8.99
C GLU A 38 -3.55 25.67 8.00
N ILE A 39 -2.90 24.77 7.25
CA ILE A 39 -1.83 25.07 6.29
C ILE A 39 -2.40 25.09 4.85
N GLY A 40 -3.70 24.86 4.68
CA GLY A 40 -4.36 24.83 3.37
C GLY A 40 -4.09 23.54 2.60
N GLU A 41 -3.66 22.48 3.28
CA GLU A 41 -3.37 21.18 2.68
C GLU A 41 -4.45 20.18 3.11
N SER A 42 -4.97 19.40 2.14
CA SER A 42 -5.96 18.38 2.44
C SER A 42 -5.31 17.01 2.71
N ALA A 43 -6.00 16.17 3.48
CA ALA A 43 -5.59 14.79 3.73
C ALA A 43 -5.37 14.01 2.42
N PHE A 44 -6.24 14.21 1.42
CA PHE A 44 -6.09 13.61 0.08
C PHE A 44 -4.77 14.03 -0.59
N ARG A 45 -4.45 15.33 -0.56
CA ARG A 45 -3.20 15.85 -1.13
C ARG A 45 -1.98 15.30 -0.41
N MET A 46 -2.03 15.18 0.91
CA MET A 46 -0.96 14.57 1.69
C MET A 46 -0.78 13.08 1.36
N CYS A 47 -1.86 12.34 1.11
CA CYS A 47 -1.77 10.96 0.65
C CYS A 47 -1.03 10.85 -0.68
N LEU A 48 -1.35 11.73 -1.64
CA LEU A 48 -0.66 11.75 -2.94
C LEU A 48 0.82 12.12 -2.80
N LYS A 49 1.16 13.12 -1.97
CA LYS A 49 2.57 13.47 -1.67
C LYS A 49 3.31 12.30 -1.00
N GLY A 50 2.64 11.57 -0.10
CA GLY A 50 3.20 10.37 0.52
C GLY A 50 3.44 9.24 -0.45
N CYS A 51 2.49 8.99 -1.36
CA CYS A 51 2.68 8.01 -2.44
C CYS A 51 3.82 8.42 -3.38
N ASP A 52 3.96 9.71 -3.69
CA ASP A 52 5.08 10.24 -4.49
C ASP A 52 6.42 9.98 -3.80
N ALA A 53 6.53 10.27 -2.51
CA ALA A 53 7.74 10.00 -1.72
C ALA A 53 8.05 8.50 -1.64
N ALA A 54 7.04 7.65 -1.38
CA ALA A 54 7.21 6.20 -1.36
C ALA A 54 7.67 5.66 -2.73
N MET A 55 7.15 6.23 -3.82
CA MET A 55 7.55 5.87 -5.17
C MET A 55 9.03 6.23 -5.44
N GLN A 56 9.46 7.44 -5.06
CA GLN A 56 10.86 7.86 -5.16
C GLN A 56 11.79 6.93 -4.38
N HIS A 57 11.41 6.62 -3.13
CA HIS A 57 12.16 5.71 -2.29
C HIS A 57 12.31 4.34 -2.96
N LYS A 58 11.23 3.77 -3.51
CA LYS A 58 11.28 2.48 -4.21
C LYS A 58 12.13 2.53 -5.48
N ILE A 59 12.06 3.60 -6.26
CA ILE A 59 12.92 3.78 -7.45
C ILE A 59 14.41 3.79 -7.04
N MET A 60 14.75 4.44 -5.92
CA MET A 60 16.14 4.57 -5.46
C MET A 60 16.68 3.31 -4.78
N PHE A 61 15.86 2.58 -4.01
CA PHE A 61 16.34 1.53 -3.10
C PHE A 61 15.82 0.12 -3.40
N SER A 62 14.77 -0.01 -4.23
CA SER A 62 14.08 -1.28 -4.51
C SER A 62 13.44 -1.28 -5.90
N SER A 63 14.25 -1.11 -6.95
CA SER A 63 13.82 -0.91 -8.35
C SER A 63 12.92 -2.04 -8.91
N SER A 64 12.97 -3.23 -8.28
CA SER A 64 12.23 -4.41 -8.70
C SER A 64 10.83 -4.54 -8.09
N ASP A 65 10.49 -3.69 -7.11
CA ASP A 65 9.21 -3.69 -6.41
C ASP A 65 8.08 -3.15 -7.28
N LEU A 66 6.86 -3.59 -6.97
CA LEU A 66 5.65 -3.21 -7.67
C LEU A 66 4.80 -2.29 -6.80
N MET A 67 4.29 -1.22 -7.40
CA MET A 67 3.43 -0.25 -6.73
C MET A 67 2.20 0.04 -7.57
N SER A 68 1.06 0.18 -6.89
CA SER A 68 -0.22 0.57 -7.47
C SER A 68 -0.81 1.72 -6.66
N ILE A 69 -1.53 2.62 -7.34
CA ILE A 69 -2.30 3.69 -6.72
C ILE A 69 -3.74 3.61 -7.21
N VAL A 70 -4.65 3.35 -6.28
CA VAL A 70 -6.08 3.20 -6.51
C VAL A 70 -6.81 4.26 -5.70
N LEU A 71 -7.73 4.98 -6.34
CA LEU A 71 -8.66 5.90 -5.68
C LEU A 71 -10.04 5.23 -5.59
N PHE A 72 -10.72 5.38 -4.46
CA PHE A 72 -12.11 4.94 -4.29
C PHE A 72 -13.01 6.08 -3.79
N GLY A 73 -14.31 5.98 -4.04
CA GLY A 73 -15.26 7.08 -3.78
C GLY A 73 -15.22 8.19 -4.85
N THR A 74 -14.67 7.87 -6.01
CA THR A 74 -14.59 8.76 -7.18
C THR A 74 -15.91 8.76 -7.98
N GLU A 75 -16.20 9.85 -8.70
CA GLU A 75 -17.38 9.91 -9.58
C GLU A 75 -17.22 8.99 -10.79
N ALA A 76 -16.01 8.98 -11.36
CA ALA A 76 -15.65 8.15 -12.49
C ALA A 76 -15.25 6.74 -12.04
N SER A 77 -15.47 5.77 -12.91
CA SER A 77 -15.00 4.39 -12.73
C SER A 77 -13.99 4.10 -13.83
N LYS A 78 -12.70 4.09 -13.50
CA LYS A 78 -11.60 3.87 -14.44
C LYS A 78 -10.76 2.71 -13.95
N ASN A 79 -11.22 1.51 -14.24
CA ASN A 79 -10.53 0.25 -13.94
C ASN A 79 -10.98 -0.83 -14.94
N ASP A 80 -10.12 -1.80 -15.23
CA ASP A 80 -10.39 -2.87 -16.21
C ASP A 80 -11.61 -3.76 -15.84
N ASN A 81 -12.02 -3.72 -14.58
CA ASN A 81 -13.03 -4.60 -14.02
C ASN A 81 -14.43 -3.95 -13.94
N ASN A 82 -14.58 -2.72 -14.45
CA ASN A 82 -15.84 -1.96 -14.40
C ASN A 82 -16.46 -1.85 -13.00
N LEU A 83 -15.61 -1.78 -11.97
CA LEU A 83 -16.05 -1.59 -10.59
C LEU A 83 -16.42 -0.13 -10.35
N ASN A 84 -17.58 0.10 -9.74
CA ASN A 84 -18.14 1.44 -9.58
C ASN A 84 -17.35 2.28 -8.58
N HIS A 85 -17.14 3.55 -8.90
CA HIS A 85 -16.52 4.58 -8.07
C HIS A 85 -15.06 4.31 -7.71
N ILE A 86 -14.39 3.43 -8.47
CA ILE A 86 -12.98 3.09 -8.31
C ILE A 86 -12.19 3.51 -9.55
N THR A 87 -11.12 4.26 -9.33
CA THR A 87 -10.20 4.75 -10.36
C THR A 87 -8.80 4.22 -10.06
N VAL A 88 -8.20 3.46 -10.98
CA VAL A 88 -6.78 3.06 -10.92
C VAL A 88 -5.95 4.14 -11.60
N LEU A 89 -5.09 4.83 -10.83
CA LEU A 89 -4.15 5.81 -11.38
C LEU A 89 -2.88 5.13 -11.92
N GLN A 90 -2.47 4.07 -11.24
CA GLN A 90 -1.31 3.27 -11.57
C GLN A 90 -1.64 1.81 -11.31
N GLU A 91 -1.53 0.98 -12.34
CA GLU A 91 -1.59 -0.48 -12.23
C GLU A 91 -0.45 -1.01 -11.37
N LEU A 92 -0.58 -2.24 -10.86
CA LEU A 92 0.46 -2.86 -10.04
C LEU A 92 1.67 -3.24 -10.91
N GLN A 93 2.60 -2.30 -11.03
CA GLN A 93 3.81 -2.44 -11.85
C GLN A 93 4.98 -1.71 -11.21
N ARG A 94 6.17 -1.84 -11.81
CA ARG A 94 7.33 -1.07 -11.37
C ARG A 94 7.05 0.42 -11.54
N PRO A 95 7.34 1.25 -10.52
CA PRO A 95 7.32 2.68 -10.67
C PRO A 95 8.11 3.15 -11.89
N ASP A 96 7.48 3.95 -12.76
CA ASP A 96 8.13 4.57 -13.91
C ASP A 96 8.07 6.11 -13.85
N ALA A 97 8.98 6.75 -14.59
CA ALA A 97 9.10 8.21 -14.60
C ALA A 97 7.84 8.92 -15.12
N SER A 98 7.07 8.27 -16.00
CA SER A 98 5.81 8.82 -16.54
C SER A 98 4.73 8.92 -15.47
N THR A 99 4.53 7.84 -14.71
CA THR A 99 3.51 7.74 -13.67
C THR A 99 3.86 8.65 -12.50
N PHE A 100 5.14 8.69 -12.15
CA PHE A 100 5.69 9.66 -11.21
C PHE A 100 5.39 11.12 -11.60
N LYS A 101 5.65 11.47 -12.86
CA LYS A 101 5.38 12.82 -13.38
C LYS A 101 3.88 13.15 -13.37
N GLN A 102 3.02 12.16 -13.61
CA GLN A 102 1.57 12.33 -13.54
C GLN A 102 1.11 12.57 -12.10
N LEU A 103 1.58 11.77 -11.14
CA LEU A 103 1.25 11.93 -9.72
C LEU A 103 1.66 13.31 -9.19
N ARG A 104 2.88 13.77 -9.53
CA ARG A 104 3.37 15.10 -9.18
C ARG A 104 2.48 16.22 -9.72
N LYS A 105 2.13 16.15 -11.00
CA LYS A 105 1.21 17.14 -11.61
C LYS A 105 -0.12 17.21 -10.86
N ILE A 106 -0.69 16.06 -10.47
CA ILE A 106 -1.97 16.02 -9.75
C ILE A 106 -1.84 16.75 -8.41
N HIS A 107 -0.85 16.39 -7.57
CA HIS A 107 -0.74 16.95 -6.23
C HIS A 107 -0.10 18.34 -6.17
N GLU A 108 0.52 18.84 -7.24
CA GLU A 108 1.03 20.22 -7.36
C GLU A 108 -0.06 21.18 -7.88
N SER A 109 -1.02 20.68 -8.67
CA SER A 109 -2.15 21.50 -9.13
C SER A 109 -3.08 21.86 -7.97
N LYS A 110 -3.59 23.09 -7.90
CA LYS A 110 -4.46 23.52 -6.78
C LYS A 110 -5.81 22.79 -6.75
N ASN A 111 -6.36 22.45 -7.91
CA ASN A 111 -7.69 21.86 -8.02
C ASN A 111 -7.69 20.41 -8.52
N TYR A 112 -6.54 19.73 -8.48
CA TYR A 112 -6.39 18.39 -9.05
C TYR A 112 -6.76 18.33 -10.54
N ASP A 113 -6.47 19.40 -11.30
CA ASP A 113 -6.89 19.59 -12.70
C ASP A 113 -6.38 18.49 -13.65
N HIS A 114 -5.37 17.73 -13.23
CA HIS A 114 -4.76 16.63 -13.97
C HIS A 114 -5.32 15.25 -13.60
N LEU A 115 -6.36 15.22 -12.78
CA LEU A 115 -7.07 14.01 -12.42
C LEU A 115 -8.31 13.89 -13.32
N ASP A 116 -8.29 12.91 -14.23
CA ASP A 116 -9.42 12.65 -15.14
C ASP A 116 -10.73 12.33 -14.40
N SER A 117 -10.63 11.94 -13.12
CA SER A 117 -11.75 11.57 -12.26
C SER A 117 -12.10 12.71 -11.32
N LYS A 118 -13.37 13.12 -11.30
CA LYS A 118 -13.87 13.99 -10.23
C LYS A 118 -13.83 13.21 -8.90
N CYS A 119 -13.18 13.78 -7.90
CA CYS A 119 -13.16 13.26 -6.54
C CYS A 119 -14.17 13.98 -5.64
N GLY A 120 -14.49 13.39 -4.49
CA GLY A 120 -15.29 14.02 -3.45
C GLY A 120 -16.80 13.94 -3.66
N SER A 121 -17.33 12.88 -4.30
CA SER A 121 -18.75 12.85 -4.68
C SER A 121 -19.54 11.62 -4.27
N ASN A 122 -18.91 10.47 -3.94
CA ASN A 122 -19.66 9.21 -3.86
C ASN A 122 -19.28 8.27 -2.70
N GLU A 123 -20.27 7.90 -1.88
CA GLU A 123 -20.16 6.92 -0.78
C GLU A 123 -20.84 5.57 -1.12
N ASP A 124 -21.42 5.43 -2.32
CA ASP A 124 -22.15 4.26 -2.80
C ASP A 124 -21.25 3.12 -3.32
N TYR A 125 -19.93 3.25 -3.18
CA TYR A 125 -18.99 2.18 -3.52
C TYR A 125 -19.14 0.98 -2.59
N LEU A 126 -18.83 -0.21 -3.11
CA LEU A 126 -18.78 -1.43 -2.31
C LEU A 126 -17.35 -1.65 -1.82
N PHE A 127 -17.16 -1.70 -0.50
CA PHE A 127 -15.85 -2.03 0.05
C PHE A 127 -15.37 -3.44 -0.37
N ALA A 128 -16.31 -4.35 -0.63
CA ALA A 128 -16.01 -5.66 -1.20
C ALA A 128 -15.34 -5.56 -2.58
N ASP A 129 -15.78 -4.64 -3.43
CA ASP A 129 -15.20 -4.44 -4.77
C ASP A 129 -13.77 -3.92 -4.67
N LEU A 130 -13.49 -3.07 -3.70
CA LEU A 130 -12.15 -2.55 -3.44
C LEU A 130 -11.18 -3.68 -3.00
N LEU A 131 -11.58 -4.51 -2.03
CA LEU A 131 -10.79 -5.68 -1.61
C LEU A 131 -10.61 -6.68 -2.76
N TRP A 132 -11.65 -6.89 -3.56
CA TRP A 132 -11.61 -7.77 -4.72
C TRP A 132 -10.66 -7.26 -5.80
N LEU A 133 -10.66 -5.95 -6.09
CA LEU A 133 -9.70 -5.34 -7.01
C LEU A 133 -8.27 -5.59 -6.56
N GLY A 134 -7.97 -5.40 -5.27
CA GLY A 134 -6.66 -5.68 -4.71
C GLY A 134 -6.23 -7.14 -4.93
N HIS A 135 -7.11 -8.10 -4.62
CA HIS A 135 -6.89 -9.52 -4.90
C HIS A 135 -6.64 -9.79 -6.39
N LEU A 136 -7.45 -9.22 -7.29
CA LEU A 136 -7.29 -9.37 -8.73
C LEU A 136 -5.95 -8.80 -9.24
N MET A 137 -5.54 -7.63 -8.76
CA MET A 137 -4.29 -7.01 -9.16
C MET A 137 -3.08 -7.88 -8.77
N PHE A 138 -3.08 -8.44 -7.56
CA PHE A 138 -2.05 -9.41 -7.17
C PHE A 138 -2.12 -10.72 -7.98
N GLY A 139 -3.32 -11.19 -8.31
CA GLY A 139 -3.52 -12.39 -9.13
C GLY A 139 -2.99 -12.26 -10.56
N LYS A 140 -2.87 -11.02 -11.10
CA LYS A 140 -2.24 -10.75 -12.42
C LYS A 140 -0.71 -10.86 -12.37
N ILE A 141 -0.09 -10.82 -11.20
CA ILE A 141 1.38 -10.82 -11.07
C ILE A 141 1.92 -12.25 -11.22
N THR A 142 2.77 -12.45 -12.23
CA THR A 142 3.39 -13.75 -12.51
C THR A 142 4.70 -13.98 -11.75
N SER A 143 5.36 -12.90 -11.32
CA SER A 143 6.61 -13.00 -10.56
C SER A 143 6.35 -13.22 -9.07
N LYS A 144 7.18 -14.04 -8.43
CA LYS A 144 7.10 -14.27 -6.98
C LYS A 144 7.34 -12.99 -6.20
N LEU A 145 6.37 -12.58 -5.37
CA LEU A 145 6.49 -11.51 -4.40
C LEU A 145 6.92 -12.09 -3.04
N ALA A 146 7.81 -11.41 -2.32
CA ALA A 146 8.07 -11.68 -0.91
C ALA A 146 6.93 -11.18 -0.03
N THR A 147 6.39 -10.00 -0.33
CA THR A 147 5.24 -9.46 0.37
C THR A 147 4.22 -8.88 -0.60
N SER A 148 2.94 -9.12 -0.31
CA SER A 148 1.80 -8.55 -1.01
C SER A 148 0.99 -7.75 0.00
N ARG A 149 0.94 -6.43 -0.17
CA ARG A 149 0.35 -5.51 0.80
C ARG A 149 -0.67 -4.60 0.15
N ILE A 150 -1.80 -4.43 0.82
CA ILE A 150 -2.78 -3.40 0.52
C ILE A 150 -2.77 -2.42 1.69
N ILE A 151 -2.61 -1.14 1.40
CA ILE A 151 -2.56 -0.06 2.38
C ILE A 151 -3.74 0.87 2.11
N LEU A 152 -4.70 0.90 3.04
CA LEU A 152 -5.86 1.78 3.01
C LEU A 152 -5.52 3.13 3.65
N LEU A 153 -5.71 4.22 2.90
CA LEU A 153 -5.51 5.60 3.33
C LEU A 153 -6.89 6.26 3.42
N THR A 154 -7.40 6.53 4.63
CA THR A 154 -8.75 7.07 4.84
C THR A 154 -8.86 7.88 6.14
N CYS A 155 -9.75 8.86 6.15
CA CYS A 155 -10.21 9.54 7.37
C CYS A 155 -11.60 9.05 7.82
N SER A 156 -12.23 8.14 7.08
CA SER A 156 -13.63 7.73 7.27
C SER A 156 -13.73 6.44 8.07
N GLU A 157 -14.53 6.41 9.13
CA GLU A 157 -14.78 5.19 9.91
C GLU A 157 -15.71 4.21 9.16
N ILE A 158 -16.61 4.76 8.36
CA ILE A 158 -17.58 4.03 7.55
C ILE A 158 -17.03 3.94 6.13
N LEU A 159 -16.88 2.71 5.64
CA LEU A 159 -16.32 2.42 4.33
C LEU A 159 -17.43 1.94 3.39
N GLY A 160 -17.82 2.83 2.46
CA GLY A 160 -18.82 2.56 1.43
C GLY A 160 -20.20 2.21 1.99
N LYS A 161 -20.94 1.39 1.24
CA LYS A 161 -22.28 0.93 1.65
C LYS A 161 -22.23 0.10 2.94
N ASN A 162 -23.00 0.54 3.93
CA ASN A 162 -23.00 0.00 5.29
C ASN A 162 -24.11 -1.05 5.56
N ASP A 163 -24.75 -1.58 4.52
CA ASP A 163 -25.83 -2.57 4.67
C ASP A 163 -25.28 -3.99 4.98
N PRO A 164 -26.09 -4.89 5.58
CA PRO A 164 -25.64 -6.22 5.96
C PRO A 164 -25.15 -7.09 4.80
N GLN A 165 -25.67 -6.91 3.58
CA GLN A 165 -25.26 -7.68 2.42
C GLN A 165 -23.88 -7.23 1.95
N SER A 166 -23.64 -5.92 1.83
CA SER A 166 -22.34 -5.35 1.50
C SER A 166 -21.26 -5.76 2.50
N LYS A 167 -21.58 -5.76 3.81
CA LYS A 167 -20.67 -6.26 4.85
C LYS A 167 -20.31 -7.73 4.69
N ARG A 168 -21.29 -8.59 4.40
CA ARG A 168 -21.05 -10.03 4.16
C ARG A 168 -20.15 -10.26 2.95
N GLN A 169 -20.36 -9.50 1.88
CA GLN A 169 -19.50 -9.58 0.68
C GLN A 169 -18.05 -9.17 1.01
N ALA A 170 -17.86 -8.08 1.74
CA ALA A 170 -16.53 -7.64 2.15
C ALA A 170 -15.83 -8.65 3.09
N VAL A 171 -16.58 -9.30 3.98
CA VAL A 171 -16.06 -10.41 4.81
C VAL A 171 -15.58 -11.59 3.96
N THR A 172 -16.31 -11.94 2.89
CA THR A 172 -15.84 -12.98 1.95
C THR A 172 -14.53 -12.55 1.29
N ARG A 173 -14.43 -11.30 0.82
CA ARG A 173 -13.21 -10.80 0.17
C ARG A 173 -12.02 -10.70 1.12
N ALA A 174 -12.25 -10.37 2.40
CA ALA A 174 -11.20 -10.43 3.41
C ALA A 174 -10.64 -11.84 3.61
N LYS A 175 -11.48 -12.89 3.50
CA LYS A 175 -11.01 -14.28 3.53
C LYS A 175 -10.19 -14.64 2.29
N ASP A 176 -10.58 -14.13 1.12
CA ASP A 176 -9.81 -14.31 -0.12
C ASP A 176 -8.40 -13.72 0.05
N LEU A 177 -8.28 -12.48 0.57
CA LEU A 177 -6.98 -11.85 0.86
C LEU A 177 -6.12 -12.68 1.82
N ARG A 178 -6.73 -13.21 2.90
CA ARG A 178 -6.03 -14.12 3.82
C ARG A 178 -5.53 -15.38 3.11
N GLY A 179 -6.36 -15.97 2.25
CA GLY A 179 -6.02 -17.17 1.49
C GLY A 179 -4.75 -17.00 0.66
N ASP A 180 -4.56 -15.82 0.09
CA ASP A 180 -3.40 -15.48 -0.74
C ASP A 180 -2.25 -14.82 0.04
N SER A 181 -2.31 -14.81 1.37
CA SER A 181 -1.31 -14.16 2.23
C SER A 181 -1.08 -12.67 1.92
N ILE A 182 -2.13 -11.99 1.45
CA ILE A 182 -2.12 -10.54 1.21
C ILE A 182 -2.40 -9.84 2.54
N THR A 183 -1.49 -8.98 2.98
CA THR A 183 -1.70 -8.19 4.20
C THR A 183 -2.54 -6.96 3.90
N PHE A 184 -3.41 -6.61 4.83
CA PHE A 184 -4.26 -5.42 4.75
C PHE A 184 -3.90 -4.48 5.90
N GLU A 185 -3.48 -3.25 5.59
CA GLU A 185 -3.00 -2.25 6.55
C GLU A 185 -3.80 -0.96 6.40
N VAL A 186 -3.94 -0.19 7.47
CA VAL A 186 -4.64 1.12 7.46
C VAL A 186 -3.70 2.21 7.96
N ILE A 187 -3.63 3.31 7.22
CA ILE A 187 -3.02 4.56 7.68
C ILE A 187 -4.15 5.59 7.81
N PRO A 188 -4.44 6.06 9.04
CA PRO A 188 -5.42 7.11 9.26
C PRO A 188 -4.96 8.41 8.59
N CYS A 189 -5.91 9.09 7.98
CA CYS A 189 -5.71 10.41 7.38
C CYS A 189 -6.37 11.53 8.21
N SER A 190 -6.81 11.21 9.43
CA SER A 190 -7.23 12.17 10.45
C SER A 190 -6.63 11.82 11.82
N VAL A 191 -6.37 12.83 12.64
CA VAL A 191 -5.74 12.68 13.97
C VAL A 191 -6.69 12.02 14.97
N ASP A 192 -7.99 12.28 14.83
CA ASP A 192 -9.07 11.74 15.68
C ASP A 192 -9.64 10.41 15.17
N TYR A 193 -9.06 9.83 14.12
CA TYR A 193 -9.56 8.64 13.46
C TYR A 193 -9.81 7.47 14.43
N GLN A 194 -11.04 6.95 14.44
CA GLN A 194 -11.37 5.70 15.11
C GLN A 194 -11.74 4.63 14.09
N SER A 195 -11.15 3.44 14.26
CA SER A 195 -11.53 2.31 13.43
C SER A 195 -12.89 1.78 13.84
N SER A 196 -13.80 1.65 12.88
CA SER A 196 -15.10 1.02 13.12
C SER A 196 -14.94 -0.45 13.49
N ASP A 197 -15.90 -0.98 14.24
CA ASP A 197 -15.89 -2.40 14.64
C ASP A 197 -15.94 -3.34 13.43
N PHE A 198 -16.55 -2.88 12.34
CA PHE A 198 -16.54 -3.59 11.08
C PHE A 198 -15.14 -3.69 10.49
N LEU A 199 -14.39 -2.58 10.43
CA LEU A 199 -13.01 -2.59 9.94
C LEU A 199 -12.10 -3.46 10.84
N LYS A 200 -12.22 -3.36 12.17
CA LYS A 200 -11.50 -4.23 13.12
C LYS A 200 -11.79 -5.71 12.85
N THR A 201 -13.05 -6.04 12.58
CA THR A 201 -13.46 -7.41 12.24
C THR A 201 -12.80 -7.89 10.95
N LEU A 202 -12.76 -7.05 9.92
CA LEU A 202 -12.10 -7.38 8.66
C LEU A 202 -10.58 -7.57 8.84
N MET A 203 -9.94 -6.69 9.61
CA MET A 203 -8.51 -6.82 9.93
C MET A 203 -8.19 -8.14 10.63
N ASN A 204 -8.95 -8.50 11.65
CA ASN A 204 -8.80 -9.79 12.33
C ASN A 204 -8.96 -10.98 11.39
N ILE A 205 -9.89 -10.90 10.43
CA ILE A 205 -10.07 -11.96 9.42
C ILE A 205 -8.82 -12.07 8.55
N VAL A 206 -8.29 -10.96 8.04
CA VAL A 206 -7.10 -10.95 7.18
C VAL A 206 -5.86 -11.43 7.92
N GLU A 207 -5.66 -10.98 9.16
CA GLU A 207 -4.53 -11.41 10.01
C GLU A 207 -4.69 -12.84 10.55
N GLY A 208 -5.90 -13.39 10.52
CA GLY A 208 -6.20 -14.66 11.17
C GLY A 208 -6.11 -14.62 12.69
N SER A 209 -6.23 -13.43 13.29
CA SER A 209 -6.15 -13.19 14.73
C SER A 209 -7.53 -13.34 15.39
N SER A 210 -7.55 -13.89 16.61
CA SER A 210 -8.73 -13.94 17.47
C SER A 210 -8.83 -12.76 18.45
N GLY A 211 -7.80 -11.89 18.50
CA GLY A 211 -7.76 -10.72 19.37
C GLY A 211 -8.64 -9.57 18.89
N THR A 212 -8.67 -8.47 19.63
CA THR A 212 -9.22 -7.20 19.11
C THR A 212 -8.11 -6.47 18.37
N TRP A 213 -8.25 -6.30 17.06
CA TRP A 213 -7.31 -5.50 16.28
C TRP A 213 -7.28 -4.06 16.77
N SER A 214 -6.07 -3.49 16.85
CA SER A 214 -5.84 -2.08 17.13
C SER A 214 -4.89 -1.49 16.09
N LEU A 215 -5.06 -0.19 15.83
CA LEU A 215 -4.19 0.53 14.90
C LEU A 215 -2.75 0.52 15.44
N PRO A 216 -1.75 0.12 14.63
CA PRO A 216 -0.35 0.19 15.03
C PRO A 216 0.09 1.62 15.35
N ALA A 217 0.83 1.80 16.45
CA ALA A 217 1.35 3.12 16.83
C ALA A 217 2.24 3.76 15.74
N SER A 218 2.86 2.94 14.88
CA SER A 218 3.63 3.40 13.72
C SER A 218 2.79 4.06 12.63
N HIS A 219 1.47 3.85 12.63
CA HIS A 219 0.54 4.38 11.64
C HIS A 219 -0.17 5.63 12.16
N CYS A 220 -0.15 5.89 13.46
CA CYS A 220 -0.74 7.07 14.06
C CYS A 220 -0.07 8.34 13.54
N ILE A 221 -0.89 9.35 13.23
CA ILE A 221 -0.45 10.69 12.85
C ILE A 221 -0.73 11.67 13.98
N SER A 222 0.15 12.65 14.17
CA SER A 222 -0.09 13.76 15.11
C SER A 222 -0.66 15.00 14.41
N SER A 223 -0.38 15.12 13.10
CA SER A 223 -0.96 16.12 12.21
C SER A 223 -1.16 15.52 10.82
N VAL A 224 -2.06 16.10 10.02
CA VAL A 224 -2.27 15.76 8.60
C VAL A 224 -0.94 15.89 7.82
N ALA A 225 -0.07 16.83 8.20
CA ALA A 225 1.26 17.01 7.62
C ALA A 225 2.21 15.82 7.85
N ASP A 226 1.92 14.90 8.77
CA ASP A 226 2.73 13.71 9.02
C ASP A 226 2.39 12.54 8.07
N ILE A 227 1.24 12.57 7.41
CA ILE A 227 0.77 11.51 6.50
C ILE A 227 1.85 11.10 5.48
N PRO A 228 2.54 12.03 4.78
CA PRO A 228 3.55 11.65 3.79
C PRO A 228 4.70 10.85 4.41
N LYS A 229 5.18 11.27 5.58
CA LYS A 229 6.27 10.59 6.31
C LYS A 229 5.87 9.21 6.79
N VAL A 230 4.63 9.06 7.26
CA VAL A 230 4.09 7.77 7.72
C VAL A 230 3.95 6.80 6.55
N ILE A 231 3.40 7.26 5.41
CA ILE A 231 3.29 6.46 4.18
C ILE A 231 4.67 5.99 3.71
N GLU A 232 5.63 6.92 3.59
CA GLU A 232 7.01 6.61 3.17
C GLU A 232 7.66 5.58 4.10
N LYS A 233 7.57 5.81 5.42
CA LYS A 233 8.11 4.89 6.44
C LYS A 233 7.50 3.50 6.34
N ILE A 234 6.18 3.38 6.17
CA ILE A 234 5.49 2.08 6.09
C ILE A 234 5.83 1.37 4.78
N ALA A 235 5.91 2.11 3.68
CA ALA A 235 6.33 1.58 2.39
C ALA A 235 7.76 1.00 2.47
N ALA A 236 8.68 1.71 3.13
CA ALA A 236 10.06 1.32 3.36
C ALA A 236 10.24 0.25 4.46
N SER A 237 9.35 0.16 5.45
CA SER A 237 9.57 -0.65 6.66
C SER A 237 9.81 -2.15 6.43
N LYS A 238 9.30 -2.72 5.32
CA LYS A 238 9.53 -4.13 4.98
C LYS A 238 10.69 -4.36 4.02
N ASP A 239 11.34 -3.30 3.51
CA ASP A 239 12.70 -3.37 2.97
C ASP A 239 13.71 -3.84 4.04
N GLN A 240 13.34 -3.99 5.31
CA GLN A 240 14.22 -4.59 6.32
C GLN A 240 13.78 -5.98 6.82
N ARG A 241 12.48 -6.33 6.79
CA ARG A 241 11.99 -7.65 7.26
C ARG A 241 12.05 -8.76 6.21
N SER A 242 12.01 -8.43 4.92
CA SER A 242 12.17 -9.42 3.84
C SER A 242 13.64 -9.67 3.46
N ARG A 243 14.57 -8.92 4.06
CA ARG A 243 16.01 -8.92 3.74
C ARG A 243 16.85 -9.59 4.82
N CYS A 244 16.42 -10.79 5.24
CA CYS A 244 17.27 -11.65 6.05
C CYS A 244 18.55 -11.95 5.24
N LEU A 245 19.69 -11.47 5.72
CA LEU A 245 21.02 -11.75 5.16
C LEU A 245 21.35 -13.24 5.21
N GLY A 246 20.75 -13.96 6.16
CA GLY A 246 20.89 -15.40 6.27
C GLY A 246 20.47 -15.95 7.63
N HIS A 247 20.38 -17.27 7.69
CA HIS A 247 20.13 -18.00 8.93
C HIS A 247 21.45 -18.52 9.48
N ILE A 248 21.74 -18.22 10.74
CA ILE A 248 22.93 -18.72 11.43
C ILE A 248 22.49 -19.58 12.61
N PRO A 249 23.05 -20.78 12.80
CA PRO A 249 22.81 -21.55 14.01
C PRO A 249 23.57 -20.93 15.19
N PHE A 250 22.84 -20.34 16.13
CA PHE A 250 23.38 -19.81 17.38
C PHE A 250 23.44 -20.93 18.43
N LYS A 251 24.65 -21.33 18.82
CA LYS A 251 24.89 -22.34 19.85
C LYS A 251 24.98 -21.67 21.21
N ILE A 252 24.08 -22.02 22.12
CA ILE A 252 24.10 -21.53 23.51
C ILE A 252 24.96 -22.46 24.39
N GLY A 253 24.98 -23.76 24.07
CA GLY A 253 25.76 -24.77 24.78
C GLY A 253 25.75 -26.12 24.07
N GLU A 254 26.29 -27.15 24.70
CA GLU A 254 26.24 -28.51 24.17
C GLU A 254 24.79 -28.99 24.04
N GLY A 255 24.42 -29.42 22.84
CA GLY A 255 23.06 -29.88 22.53
C GLY A 255 22.00 -28.80 22.29
N LEU A 256 22.26 -27.53 22.65
CA LEU A 256 21.29 -26.44 22.49
C LEU A 256 21.70 -25.49 21.36
N LYS A 257 20.97 -25.57 20.24
CA LYS A 257 21.11 -24.67 19.09
C LYS A 257 19.77 -24.04 18.76
N ILE A 258 19.76 -22.74 18.51
CA ILE A 258 18.63 -22.03 17.93
C ILE A 258 19.05 -21.45 16.58
N ASN A 259 18.16 -21.45 15.60
CA ASN A 259 18.41 -20.72 14.35
C ASN A 259 18.07 -19.26 14.58
N VAL A 260 19.00 -18.37 14.25
CA VAL A 260 18.79 -16.92 14.26
C VAL A 260 18.79 -16.40 12.84
N GLU A 261 17.89 -15.46 12.56
CA GLU A 261 17.83 -14.71 11.31
C GLU A 261 18.64 -13.42 11.47
N VAL A 262 19.53 -13.16 10.52
CA VAL A 262 20.39 -11.97 10.54
C VAL A 262 19.82 -10.93 9.59
N TYR A 263 19.67 -9.70 10.05
CA TYR A 263 19.13 -8.59 9.26
C TYR A 263 20.18 -7.46 9.17
N ASN A 264 20.29 -6.82 8.00
CA ASN A 264 21.03 -5.55 7.88
C ASN A 264 20.08 -4.39 8.21
N LEU A 265 20.40 -3.63 9.26
CA LEU A 265 19.56 -2.50 9.72
C LEU A 265 20.11 -1.13 9.30
N VAL A 266 21.25 -1.10 8.60
CA VAL A 266 21.94 0.11 8.16
C VAL A 266 21.32 0.66 6.88
#